data_AF-A0A4U5NEV3-F1
#
_entry.id   AF-A0A4U5NEV3-F1
#
_cell.length_a   1.000
_cell.length_b   1.000
_cell.length_c   1.000
_cell.angle_alpha   90.00
_cell.angle_beta   90.00
_cell.angle_gamma   90.00
#
_symmetry.space_group_name_H-M   'P 1'
#
loop_
_entity.id
_entity.type
_entity.pdbx_description
1 polymer ?
#
loop_
_entity_poly.entity_id
_entity_poly.type
_entity_poly.pdbx_seq_one_letter_code
_entity_poly.pdbx_strand_id
1 'polypeptide(L)'
;MGPMNKPHIAYMEEKMSTEWFSQVEIQLNPAPDSREIAGGQNTFDSVGETVQLRGIYGDTKPLMASFSKPVAIPSGVTYMAAIRFVTDSGVQTYAGKEGAETVSVDLPYGETMTFKFQSFRNSYGNDDGGKYEGQIPSIHFFAQWPKDE
;
A
#
# COMPACT_ATOMS: atom_id res chain seq x y z
N MET A 1 -7.28 -29.70 62.56
CA MET A 1 -7.60 -29.45 61.14
C MET A 1 -7.36 -27.97 60.87
N GLY A 2 -6.27 -27.63 60.18
CA GLY A 2 -5.96 -26.23 59.82
C GLY A 2 -6.74 -25.81 58.56
N PRO A 3 -7.05 -24.52 58.38
CA PRO A 3 -7.77 -24.07 57.20
C PRO A 3 -6.85 -24.16 55.97
N MET A 4 -7.32 -24.83 54.91
CA MET A 4 -6.70 -24.81 53.59
C MET A 4 -6.88 -23.41 53.00
N ASN A 5 -5.78 -22.65 52.87
CA ASN A 5 -5.74 -21.50 51.98
C ASN A 5 -5.88 -22.01 50.54
N LYS A 6 -7.02 -21.75 49.92
CA LYS A 6 -7.18 -21.91 48.47
C LYS A 6 -6.29 -20.86 47.78
N PRO A 7 -5.46 -21.24 46.80
CA PRO A 7 -4.75 -20.25 46.01
C PRO A 7 -5.79 -19.45 45.21
N HIS A 8 -5.89 -18.15 45.48
CA HIS A 8 -6.51 -17.21 44.56
C HIS A 8 -5.67 -17.24 43.29
N ILE A 9 -6.15 -17.93 42.26
CA ILE A 9 -5.65 -17.74 40.91
C ILE A 9 -6.05 -16.32 40.53
N ALA A 10 -5.12 -15.38 40.71
CA ALA A 10 -5.23 -14.08 40.10
C ALA A 10 -5.21 -14.33 38.59
N TYR A 11 -6.38 -14.21 37.95
CA TYR A 11 -6.44 -14.00 36.52
C TYR A 11 -5.64 -12.72 36.27
N MET A 12 -4.41 -12.87 35.79
CA MET A 12 -3.74 -11.77 35.11
C MET A 12 -4.60 -11.51 33.88
N GLU A 13 -5.43 -10.47 33.93
CA GLU A 13 -5.89 -9.80 32.72
C GLU A 13 -4.64 -9.30 32.03
N GLU A 14 -4.07 -10.14 31.18
CA GLU A 14 -3.11 -9.73 30.18
C GLU A 14 -3.88 -8.75 29.31
N LYS A 15 -3.67 -7.44 29.55
CA LYS A 15 -4.19 -6.38 28.68
C LYS A 15 -3.58 -6.62 27.31
N MET A 16 -4.28 -7.40 26.48
CA MET A 16 -3.94 -7.55 25.08
C MET A 16 -3.92 -6.13 24.51
N SER A 17 -2.76 -5.74 23.98
CA SER A 17 -2.63 -4.44 23.32
C SER A 17 -3.68 -4.37 22.21
N THR A 18 -4.52 -3.33 22.24
CA THR A 18 -5.46 -3.04 21.16
C THR A 18 -4.75 -2.56 19.90
N GLU A 19 -3.46 -2.26 20.00
CA GLU A 19 -2.63 -1.72 18.95
C GLU A 19 -1.54 -2.69 18.53
N TRP A 20 -1.18 -2.61 17.26
CA TRP A 20 -0.05 -3.32 16.69
C TRP A 20 0.88 -2.34 15.98
N PHE A 21 2.16 -2.70 15.92
CA PHE A 21 3.19 -1.93 15.25
C PHE A 21 3.93 -2.84 14.30
N SER A 22 4.20 -2.38 13.09
CA SER A 22 4.99 -3.14 12.14
C SER A 22 5.79 -2.24 11.22
N GLN A 23 6.94 -2.75 10.77
CA GLN A 23 7.68 -2.13 9.70
C GLN A 23 7.20 -2.71 8.37
N VAL A 24 6.88 -1.83 7.44
CA VAL A 24 6.56 -2.21 6.06
C VAL A 24 7.51 -1.50 5.11
N GLU A 25 7.91 -2.21 4.07
CA GLU A 25 8.62 -1.65 2.94
C GLU A 25 7.58 -1.25 1.88
N ILE A 26 7.61 0.01 1.48
CA ILE A 26 6.86 0.52 0.32
C ILE A 26 7.82 0.69 -0.85
N GLN A 27 7.39 0.30 -2.04
CA GLN A 27 8.18 0.42 -3.26
C GLN A 27 7.33 0.96 -4.41
N LEU A 28 7.99 1.69 -5.30
CA LEU A 28 7.44 2.08 -6.59
C LEU A 28 8.50 1.85 -7.66
N ASN A 29 8.20 0.93 -8.58
CA ASN A 29 9.14 0.44 -9.59
C ASN A 29 8.54 0.65 -10.99
N PRO A 30 9.29 1.17 -11.98
CA PRO A 30 8.81 1.16 -13.36
C PRO A 30 8.56 -0.27 -13.85
N ALA A 31 7.42 -0.51 -14.48
CA ALA A 31 7.08 -1.84 -14.97
C ALA A 31 8.02 -2.28 -16.12
N PRO A 32 8.37 -3.56 -16.25
CA PRO A 32 9.29 -4.04 -17.30
C PRO A 32 8.87 -3.61 -18.71
N ASP A 33 7.57 -3.67 -19.02
CA ASP A 33 7.01 -3.30 -20.34
C ASP A 33 7.08 -1.78 -20.62
N SER A 34 7.23 -0.95 -19.58
CA SER A 34 7.45 0.50 -19.74
C SER A 34 8.82 0.83 -20.34
N ARG A 35 9.75 -0.15 -20.36
CA ARG A 35 11.07 -0.02 -20.97
C ARG A 35 11.02 -0.05 -22.50
N GLU A 36 9.94 -0.53 -23.10
CA GLU A 36 9.80 -0.62 -24.57
C GLU A 36 9.07 0.58 -25.19
N ILE A 37 8.20 1.28 -24.44
CA ILE A 37 7.37 2.37 -24.99
C ILE A 37 8.15 3.68 -25.17
N ALA A 38 9.25 3.87 -24.44
CA ALA A 38 10.19 4.95 -24.73
C ALA A 38 11.35 4.40 -25.55
N GLY A 39 11.43 4.79 -26.82
CA GLY A 39 12.56 4.51 -27.73
C GLY A 39 13.86 5.21 -27.34
N GLY A 40 14.19 5.23 -26.06
CA GLY A 40 15.37 5.82 -25.45
C GLY A 40 15.47 5.31 -24.02
N GLN A 41 16.69 5.06 -23.54
CA GLN A 41 16.99 4.58 -22.19
C GLN A 41 16.15 5.29 -21.12
N ASN A 42 15.06 4.67 -20.64
CA ASN A 42 14.27 5.23 -19.56
C ASN A 42 14.91 4.89 -18.21
N THR A 43 15.65 5.86 -17.70
CA THR A 43 16.34 5.94 -16.40
C THR A 43 15.39 6.36 -15.27
N PHE A 44 14.23 5.72 -15.14
CA PHE A 44 13.38 5.98 -13.97
C PHE A 44 13.83 5.07 -12.82
N ASP A 45 14.30 5.68 -11.75
CA ASP A 45 14.82 4.95 -10.61
C ASP A 45 13.67 4.29 -9.84
N SER A 46 13.87 3.02 -9.50
CA SER A 46 13.12 2.35 -8.45
C SER A 46 13.30 3.10 -7.15
N VAL A 47 12.20 3.37 -6.44
CA VAL A 47 12.24 3.97 -5.10
C VAL A 47 11.63 3.01 -4.09
N GLY A 48 12.26 2.92 -2.93
CA GLY A 48 11.80 2.10 -1.82
C GLY A 48 12.14 2.74 -0.49
N GLU A 49 11.22 2.66 0.47
CA GLU A 49 11.42 3.13 1.84
C GLU A 49 10.79 2.16 2.84
N THR A 50 11.40 2.04 4.03
CA THR A 50 10.81 1.32 5.15
C THR A 50 10.12 2.32 6.07
N VAL A 51 8.83 2.10 6.33
CA VAL A 51 8.00 2.94 7.19
C VAL A 51 7.45 2.14 8.37
N GLN A 52 7.28 2.81 9.51
CA GLN A 52 6.66 2.21 10.68
C GLN A 52 5.16 2.53 10.68
N LEU A 53 4.33 1.49 10.66
CA LEU A 53 2.88 1.60 10.78
C LEU A 53 2.43 1.25 12.20
N ARG A 54 1.38 1.95 12.63
CA ARG A 54 0.61 1.68 13.84
C ARG A 54 -0.83 1.47 13.43
N GLY A 55 -1.41 0.35 13.82
CA GLY A 55 -2.82 0.06 13.59
C GLY A 55 -3.52 -0.34 14.88
N ILE A 56 -4.85 -0.37 14.82
CA ILE A 56 -5.73 -0.80 15.90
C ILE A 56 -6.44 -2.08 15.43
N TYR A 57 -6.46 -3.11 16.25
CA TYR A 57 -7.15 -4.36 15.92
C TYR A 57 -8.65 -4.11 15.73
N GLY A 58 -9.19 -4.60 14.61
CA GLY A 58 -10.59 -4.42 14.24
C GLY A 58 -10.93 -3.10 13.54
N ASP A 59 -10.01 -2.11 13.50
CA ASP A 59 -10.22 -0.88 12.74
C ASP A 59 -10.14 -1.16 11.24
N THR A 60 -11.17 -0.74 10.50
CA THR A 60 -11.29 -0.94 9.05
C THR A 60 -10.77 0.24 8.26
N LYS A 61 -10.32 1.32 8.91
CA LYS A 61 -9.75 2.48 8.22
C LYS A 61 -8.40 2.14 7.57
N PRO A 62 -8.18 2.49 6.30
CA PRO A 62 -6.88 2.33 5.67
C PRO A 62 -5.80 3.10 6.42
N LEU A 63 -4.63 2.49 6.55
CA LEU A 63 -3.43 3.15 7.06
C LEU A 63 -2.65 3.78 5.90
N MET A 64 -1.99 4.90 6.17
CA MET A 64 -1.18 5.60 5.18
C MET A 64 0.30 5.27 5.38
N ALA A 65 0.93 4.76 4.33
CA ALA A 65 2.38 4.59 4.21
C ALA A 65 2.88 5.56 3.13
N SER A 66 3.77 6.48 3.50
CA SER A 66 4.23 7.55 2.60
C SER A 66 5.74 7.57 2.47
N PHE A 67 6.23 7.86 1.27
CA PHE A 67 7.62 8.21 1.05
C PHE A 67 7.95 9.52 1.77
N SER A 68 9.18 9.64 2.26
CA SER A 68 9.70 10.83 2.94
C SER A 68 9.66 12.08 2.06
N LYS A 69 9.71 11.90 0.74
CA LYS A 69 9.55 12.94 -0.28
C LYS A 69 8.57 12.46 -1.36
N PRO A 70 7.78 13.36 -1.97
CA PRO A 70 6.96 13.01 -3.12
C PRO A 70 7.81 12.43 -4.25
N VAL A 71 7.32 11.35 -4.85
CA VAL A 71 7.96 10.70 -6.00
C VAL A 71 7.36 11.30 -7.26
N ALA A 72 8.19 11.82 -8.16
CA ALA A 72 7.73 12.39 -9.43
C ALA A 72 7.32 11.27 -10.39
N ILE A 73 6.09 11.33 -10.89
CA ILE A 73 5.50 10.32 -11.79
C ILE A 73 5.15 10.99 -13.12
N PRO A 74 5.91 10.73 -14.19
CA PRO A 74 5.55 11.18 -15.52
C PRO A 74 4.27 10.50 -15.99
N SER A 75 3.42 11.26 -16.69
CA SER A 75 2.24 10.72 -17.34
C SER A 75 2.62 9.67 -18.39
N GLY A 76 1.78 8.65 -18.54
CA GLY A 76 1.95 7.58 -19.53
C GLY A 76 2.96 6.49 -19.17
N VAL A 77 3.68 6.62 -18.04
CA VAL A 77 4.59 5.58 -17.55
C VAL A 77 3.85 4.64 -16.60
N THR A 78 4.06 3.34 -16.78
CA THR A 78 3.48 2.31 -15.91
C THR A 78 4.42 2.02 -14.74
N TYR A 79 3.88 2.06 -13.52
CA TYR A 79 4.58 1.70 -12.30
C TYR A 79 3.90 0.54 -11.57
N MET A 80 4.72 -0.26 -10.88
CA MET A 80 4.30 -1.26 -9.93
C MET A 80 4.48 -0.69 -8.51
N ALA A 81 3.37 -0.49 -7.81
CA ALA A 81 3.38 -0.19 -6.38
C ALA A 81 3.38 -1.50 -5.58
N ALA A 82 4.23 -1.59 -4.56
CA ALA A 82 4.28 -2.76 -3.70
C ALA A 82 4.40 -2.34 -2.23
N ILE A 83 3.78 -3.15 -1.34
CA ILE A 83 3.92 -3.05 0.10
C ILE A 83 4.22 -4.43 0.68
N ARG A 84 5.18 -4.50 1.60
CA ARG A 84 5.66 -5.75 2.20
C ARG A 84 5.88 -5.57 3.69
N PHE A 85 5.39 -6.48 4.53
CA PHE A 85 5.84 -6.55 5.92
C PHE A 85 7.32 -6.97 5.97
N VAL A 86 8.14 -6.22 6.71
CA VAL A 86 9.58 -6.48 6.83
C VAL A 86 9.85 -7.73 7.65
N THR A 87 9.03 -7.96 8.68
CA THR A 87 9.06 -9.14 9.55
C THR A 87 7.69 -9.79 9.55
N ASP A 88 7.62 -11.08 9.87
CA ASP A 88 6.33 -11.72 10.16
C ASP A 88 5.67 -10.96 11.31
N SER A 89 4.56 -10.30 11.00
CA SER A 89 3.84 -9.46 11.95
C SER A 89 2.79 -10.27 12.72
N GLY A 90 2.41 -11.46 12.24
CA GLY A 90 1.22 -12.17 12.70
C GLY A 90 -0.09 -11.38 12.53
N VAL A 91 -0.06 -10.21 11.88
CA VAL A 91 -1.21 -9.31 11.70
C VAL A 91 -1.95 -9.70 10.44
N GLN A 92 -3.24 -9.99 10.57
CA GLN A 92 -4.14 -10.11 9.43
C GLN A 92 -4.83 -8.76 9.17
N THR A 93 -4.77 -8.29 7.92
CA THR A 93 -5.35 -7.02 7.51
C THR A 93 -6.58 -7.23 6.62
N TYR A 94 -7.50 -6.27 6.66
CA TYR A 94 -8.62 -6.23 5.71
C TYR A 94 -8.11 -6.02 4.28
N ALA A 95 -8.81 -6.59 3.31
CA ALA A 95 -8.54 -6.41 1.88
C ALA A 95 -9.74 -5.74 1.21
N GLY A 96 -9.46 -4.91 0.20
CA GLY A 96 -10.47 -4.36 -0.70
C GLY A 96 -10.98 -5.40 -1.67
N LYS A 97 -12.15 -5.14 -2.24
CA LYS A 97 -12.79 -5.92 -3.29
C LYS A 97 -13.44 -5.00 -4.32
N GLU A 98 -13.87 -5.54 -5.44
CA GLU A 98 -14.57 -4.81 -6.51
C GLU A 98 -13.72 -3.63 -7.06
N GLY A 99 -12.42 -3.87 -7.22
CA GLY A 99 -11.46 -2.89 -7.74
C GLY A 99 -11.82 -2.39 -9.14
N ALA A 100 -11.45 -1.15 -9.44
CA ALA A 100 -11.71 -0.51 -10.72
C ALA A 100 -10.46 -0.51 -11.61
N GLU A 101 -10.62 -0.88 -12.89
CA GLU A 101 -9.52 -0.81 -13.86
C GLU A 101 -9.12 0.62 -14.20
N THR A 102 -10.05 1.57 -14.08
CA THR A 102 -9.82 2.98 -14.36
C THR A 102 -10.54 3.82 -13.34
N VAL A 103 -9.83 4.80 -12.79
CA VAL A 103 -10.37 5.80 -11.86
C VAL A 103 -9.99 7.18 -12.38
N SER A 104 -10.98 8.05 -12.52
CA SER A 104 -10.78 9.45 -12.91
C SER A 104 -11.05 10.35 -11.72
N VAL A 105 -10.18 11.34 -11.52
CA VAL A 105 -10.27 12.34 -10.47
C VAL A 105 -10.37 13.70 -11.13
N ASP A 106 -11.45 14.42 -10.83
CA ASP A 106 -11.62 15.80 -11.28
C ASP A 106 -10.66 16.70 -10.51
N LEU A 107 -9.89 17.48 -11.25
CA LEU A 107 -8.98 18.49 -10.75
C LEU A 107 -9.60 19.89 -10.93
N PRO A 108 -9.06 20.91 -10.24
CA PRO A 108 -9.37 22.30 -10.55
C PRO A 108 -9.30 22.63 -12.05
N TYR A 109 -10.01 23.68 -12.46
CA TYR A 109 -10.04 24.20 -13.83
C TYR A 109 -10.67 23.29 -14.89
N GLY A 110 -11.44 22.27 -14.46
CA GLY A 110 -12.13 21.37 -15.38
C GLY A 110 -11.22 20.31 -16.00
N GLU A 111 -10.03 20.12 -15.43
CA GLU A 111 -9.09 19.09 -15.84
C GLU A 111 -9.40 17.77 -15.13
N THR A 112 -9.02 16.65 -15.76
CA THR A 112 -9.25 15.31 -15.19
C THR A 112 -7.96 14.51 -15.23
N MET A 113 -7.59 13.93 -14.09
CA MET A 113 -6.49 12.96 -14.00
C MET A 113 -7.05 11.55 -13.99
N THR A 114 -6.52 10.68 -14.85
CA THR A 114 -6.99 9.29 -14.97
C THR A 114 -5.90 8.31 -14.59
N PHE A 115 -6.21 7.43 -13.64
CA PHE A 115 -5.38 6.32 -13.21
C PHE A 115 -5.90 5.04 -13.85
N LYS A 116 -4.99 4.24 -14.42
CA LYS A 116 -5.29 2.92 -14.97
C LYS A 116 -4.58 1.86 -14.15
N PHE A 117 -5.33 0.87 -13.70
CA PHE A 117 -4.84 -0.24 -12.89
C PHE A 117 -4.85 -1.52 -13.71
N GLN A 118 -3.76 -2.27 -13.61
CA GLN A 118 -3.60 -3.55 -14.27
C GLN A 118 -3.00 -4.55 -13.30
N SER A 119 -3.43 -5.80 -13.37
CA SER A 119 -2.78 -6.86 -12.60
C SER A 119 -1.38 -7.07 -13.15
N PHE A 120 -0.42 -7.32 -12.26
CA PHE A 120 0.91 -7.68 -12.70
C PHE A 120 0.89 -9.12 -13.21
N ARG A 121 1.30 -9.36 -14.46
CA ARG A 121 1.41 -10.72 -14.98
C ARG A 121 2.48 -11.47 -14.22
N ASN A 122 2.12 -12.61 -13.63
CA ASN A 122 3.13 -13.54 -13.14
C ASN A 122 3.94 -14.12 -14.32
N SER A 123 5.04 -14.81 -14.02
CA SER A 123 5.97 -15.39 -14.99
C SER A 123 5.33 -16.36 -16.00
N TYR A 124 4.08 -16.77 -15.78
CA TYR A 124 3.32 -17.68 -16.64
C TYR A 124 2.32 -16.95 -17.56
N GLY A 125 2.31 -15.61 -17.55
CA GLY A 125 1.52 -14.79 -18.48
C GLY A 125 0.03 -14.68 -18.14
N ASN A 126 -0.42 -15.29 -17.04
CA ASN A 126 -1.80 -15.17 -16.58
C ASN A 126 -1.97 -13.94 -15.67
N ASP A 127 -3.05 -13.19 -15.89
CA ASP A 127 -3.58 -12.20 -14.95
C ASP A 127 -4.00 -12.96 -13.69
N ASP A 128 -3.44 -12.59 -12.53
CA ASP A 128 -3.77 -13.22 -11.25
C ASP A 128 -5.10 -12.71 -10.66
N GLY A 129 -5.80 -11.81 -11.37
CA GLY A 129 -7.02 -11.17 -10.92
C GLY A 129 -6.78 -10.13 -9.81
N GLY A 130 -5.53 -9.85 -9.44
CA GLY A 130 -5.16 -9.02 -8.29
C GLY A 130 -5.60 -7.56 -8.39
N LYS A 131 -6.00 -7.07 -9.57
CA LYS A 131 -6.55 -5.71 -9.72
C LYS A 131 -7.93 -5.51 -9.11
N TYR A 132 -8.70 -6.59 -8.88
CA TYR A 132 -10.07 -6.48 -8.37
C TYR A 132 -10.18 -6.68 -6.86
N GLU A 133 -9.21 -7.34 -6.23
CA GLU A 133 -9.23 -7.63 -4.79
C GLU A 133 -7.81 -7.60 -4.22
N GLY A 134 -7.64 -7.09 -3.00
CA GLY A 134 -6.35 -7.11 -2.32
C GLY A 134 -6.02 -5.87 -1.50
N GLN A 135 -4.73 -5.53 -1.49
CA GLN A 135 -4.15 -4.44 -0.70
C GLN A 135 -3.92 -3.18 -1.56
N ILE A 136 -3.54 -2.08 -0.91
CA ILE A 136 -3.30 -0.75 -1.53
C ILE A 136 -4.62 -0.14 -2.10
N PRO A 137 -5.61 0.16 -1.24
CA PRO A 137 -6.90 0.68 -1.69
C PRO A 137 -6.85 2.16 -2.15
N SER A 138 -5.78 2.90 -1.85
CA SER A 138 -5.67 4.32 -2.17
C SER A 138 -4.25 4.72 -2.57
N ILE A 139 -4.18 5.73 -3.44
CA ILE A 139 -2.96 6.46 -3.80
C ILE A 139 -3.15 7.91 -3.39
N HIS A 140 -2.17 8.44 -2.68
CA HIS A 140 -2.14 9.85 -2.29
C HIS A 140 -1.14 10.57 -3.20
N PHE A 141 -1.57 11.62 -3.88
CA PHE A 141 -0.78 12.29 -4.89
C PHE A 141 -0.90 13.81 -4.81
N PHE A 142 0.07 14.49 -5.42
CA PHE A 142 0.02 15.91 -5.72
C PHE A 142 -0.05 16.09 -7.24
N ALA A 143 -0.96 16.93 -7.73
CA ALA A 143 -0.97 17.33 -9.13
C ALA A 143 -0.02 18.51 -9.34
N GLN A 144 0.98 18.34 -10.20
CA GLN A 144 1.85 19.44 -10.61
C GLN A 144 1.25 20.13 -11.84
N TRP A 145 0.87 21.38 -11.67
CA TRP A 145 0.45 22.23 -12.78
C TRP A 145 1.68 22.69 -13.58
N PRO A 146 1.59 22.79 -14.92
CA PRO A 146 2.58 23.52 -15.67
C PRO A 146 2.67 24.93 -15.07
N LYS A 147 3.88 25.42 -14.84
CA LYS A 147 4.06 26.83 -14.48
C LYS A 147 3.66 27.62 -15.71
N ASP A 148 2.77 28.58 -15.55
CA ASP A 148 2.43 29.53 -16.61
C ASP A 148 3.75 30.08 -17.21
N GLU A 149 3.92 29.93 -18.53
CA GLU A 149 5.02 30.55 -19.30
C GLU A 149 4.82 32.06 -19.46
#